data_AF-A0A916CV13-F1
#
_entry.id   AF-A0A916CV13-F1
#
_cell.length_a   1.000
_cell.length_b   1.000
_cell.length_c   1.000
_cell.angle_alpha   90.00
_cell.angle_beta   90.00
_cell.angle_gamma   90.00
#
_symmetry.space_group_name_H-M   'P 1'
#
loop_
_entity.id
_entity.type
_entity.pdbx_description
1 polymer ?
#
loop_
_entity_poly.entity_id
_entity_poly.type
_entity_poly.pdbx_seq_one_letter_code
_entity_poly.pdbx_strand_id
1 'polypeptide(L)'
;SFAVFYDPVNASQTPVVAEFLSLLTTLLFLAMNGHLLIFSALAESFKVLPVSTAPLAANGIAAMLSWSATIFIAGLLLSLPLVAALLIANIAMGVLTRVAPQLNLFAIGFPVTLAAGFMVILVSLPYFGAAMEKLFDQGFAAMAMVMRAGAGG
;
A
#
# COMPACT_ATOMS: atom_id res chain seq x y z
N SER A 1 -10.07 7.03 -12.80
CA SER A 1 -9.99 5.85 -13.69
C SER A 1 -11.28 5.79 -14.51
N PHE A 2 -11.28 6.33 -15.73
CA PHE A 2 -12.41 6.22 -16.66
C PHE A 2 -12.10 5.23 -17.81
N ALA A 3 -10.82 4.96 -18.08
CA ALA A 3 -10.39 4.00 -19.10
C ALA A 3 -10.67 2.53 -18.73
N VAL A 4 -10.55 2.16 -17.44
CA VAL A 4 -10.77 0.78 -16.97
C VAL A 4 -12.25 0.35 -17.07
N PHE A 5 -13.18 1.31 -17.06
CA PHE A 5 -14.61 1.02 -17.24
C PHE A 5 -15.00 0.72 -18.69
N TYR A 6 -14.20 1.15 -19.67
CA TYR A 6 -14.55 1.07 -21.09
C TYR A 6 -13.78 -0.03 -21.85
N ASP A 7 -12.57 -0.40 -21.39
CA ASP A 7 -11.81 -1.50 -21.98
C ASP A 7 -10.92 -2.22 -20.93
N PRO A 8 -11.37 -3.37 -20.39
CA PRO A 8 -10.59 -4.16 -19.44
C PRO A 8 -9.41 -4.91 -20.08
N VAL A 9 -9.36 -5.04 -21.41
CA VAL A 9 -8.29 -5.77 -22.14
C VAL A 9 -7.07 -4.86 -22.35
N ASN A 10 -7.28 -3.55 -22.47
CA ASN A 10 -6.22 -2.53 -22.53
C ASN A 10 -5.93 -1.84 -21.17
N ALA A 11 -6.44 -2.37 -20.06
CA ALA A 11 -6.32 -1.79 -18.70
C ALA A 11 -4.88 -1.83 -18.09
N SER A 12 -3.84 -1.89 -18.92
CA SER A 12 -2.42 -1.84 -18.52
C SER A 12 -1.94 -0.45 -18.08
N GLN A 13 -2.85 0.47 -17.72
CA GLN A 13 -2.44 1.72 -17.11
C GLN A 13 -2.36 1.53 -15.61
N THR A 14 -1.19 1.12 -15.11
CA THR A 14 -0.85 1.30 -13.70
C THR A 14 -1.16 2.77 -13.35
N PRO A 15 -2.04 3.04 -12.38
CA PRO A 15 -2.37 4.42 -12.02
C PRO A 15 -1.10 5.19 -11.69
N VAL A 16 -0.90 6.37 -12.28
CA VAL A 16 0.32 7.18 -12.11
C VAL A 16 0.66 7.41 -10.63
N VAL A 17 -0.36 7.56 -9.78
CA VAL A 17 -0.21 7.69 -8.33
C VAL A 17 0.31 6.41 -7.67
N ALA A 18 -0.14 5.23 -8.12
CA ALA A 18 0.36 3.96 -7.61
C ALA A 18 1.84 3.75 -7.98
N GLU A 19 2.23 4.11 -9.20
CA GLU A 19 3.63 4.07 -9.63
C GLU A 19 4.50 5.03 -8.81
N PHE A 20 4.03 6.26 -8.60
CA PHE A 20 4.71 7.24 -7.75
C PHE A 20 4.90 6.73 -6.32
N LEU A 21 3.87 6.16 -5.69
CA LEU A 21 3.96 5.60 -4.34
C LEU A 21 4.86 4.36 -4.29
N SER A 22 4.88 3.54 -5.34
CA SER A 22 5.79 2.40 -5.48
C SER A 22 7.25 2.86 -5.48
N LEU A 23 7.60 3.81 -6.35
CA LEU A 23 8.94 4.39 -6.41
C LEU A 23 9.34 5.02 -5.07
N LEU A 24 8.44 5.77 -4.43
CA LEU A 24 8.69 6.38 -3.14
C LEU A 24 8.94 5.31 -2.06
N THR A 25 8.15 4.24 -2.05
CA THR A 25 8.34 3.10 -1.13
C THR A 25 9.68 2.40 -1.36
N THR A 26 10.08 2.20 -2.62
CA THR A 26 11.40 1.63 -2.96
C THR A 26 12.54 2.52 -2.50
N LEU A 27 12.43 3.84 -2.69
CA LEU A 27 13.44 4.79 -2.23
C LEU A 27 13.56 4.79 -0.70
N LEU A 28 12.44 4.75 0.03
CA LEU A 28 12.46 4.62 1.49
C LEU A 28 13.07 3.29 1.94
N PHE A 29 12.72 2.19 1.28
CA PHE A 29 13.30 0.87 1.54
C PHE A 29 14.82 0.87 1.36
N LEU A 30 15.34 1.54 0.31
CA LEU A 30 16.77 1.72 0.10
C LEU A 30 17.40 2.62 1.16
N ALA A 31 16.77 3.76 1.47
CA ALA A 31 17.26 4.72 2.47
C ALA A 31 17.38 4.11 3.87
N MET A 32 16.49 3.17 4.20
CA MET A 32 16.52 2.42 5.47
C MET A 32 17.45 1.20 5.46
N ASN A 33 18.20 0.97 4.38
CA ASN A 33 19.01 -0.25 4.20
C ASN A 33 18.21 -1.55 4.30
N GLY A 34 16.91 -1.53 3.93
CA GLY A 34 16.04 -2.70 4.02
C GLY A 34 16.56 -3.90 3.24
N HIS A 35 17.27 -3.66 2.14
CA HIS A 35 17.93 -4.70 1.35
C HIS A 35 19.02 -5.46 2.15
N LEU A 36 19.80 -4.76 2.99
CA LEU A 36 20.79 -5.41 3.87
C LEU A 36 20.10 -6.23 4.95
N LEU A 37 18.98 -5.74 5.50
CA LEU A 37 18.18 -6.47 6.48
C LEU A 37 17.64 -7.78 5.88
N ILE A 38 17.16 -7.78 4.63
CA ILE A 38 16.73 -9.02 3.95
C ILE A 38 17.88 -10.01 3.85
N PHE A 39 19.08 -9.58 3.43
CA PHE A 39 20.23 -10.49 3.35
C PHE A 39 20.63 -11.05 4.73
N SER A 40 20.56 -10.23 5.77
CA SER A 40 20.83 -10.68 7.14
C SER A 40 19.79 -11.72 7.61
N ALA A 41 18.51 -11.50 7.31
CA ALA A 41 17.43 -12.41 7.63
C ALA A 41 17.57 -13.74 6.86
N LEU A 42 17.97 -13.70 5.60
CA LEU A 42 18.25 -14.88 4.79
C LEU A 42 19.45 -15.68 5.35
N ALA A 43 20.52 -15.01 5.77
CA ALA A 43 21.66 -15.69 6.38
C ALA A 43 21.28 -16.33 7.73
N GLU A 44 20.44 -15.66 8.52
CA GLU A 44 19.91 -16.19 9.80
C GLU A 44 18.93 -17.36 9.58
N SER A 45 18.18 -17.35 8.48
CA SER A 45 17.21 -18.41 8.17
C SER A 45 17.87 -19.79 8.11
N PHE A 46 19.11 -19.91 7.60
CA PHE A 46 19.84 -21.18 7.57
C PHE A 46 20.22 -21.71 8.95
N LYS A 47 20.29 -20.85 9.98
CA LYS A 47 20.54 -21.26 11.36
C LYS A 47 19.25 -21.68 12.06
N VAL A 48 18.17 -20.95 11.82
CA VAL A 48 16.85 -21.20 12.43
C VAL A 48 16.13 -22.38 11.76
N LEU A 49 16.24 -22.48 10.44
CA LEU A 49 15.70 -23.53 9.57
C LEU A 49 16.87 -24.23 8.87
N PRO A 50 17.57 -25.16 9.55
CA PRO A 50 18.65 -25.91 8.93
C PRO A 50 18.10 -26.74 7.76
N VAL A 51 18.92 -26.90 6.73
CA VAL A 51 18.56 -27.71 5.55
C VAL A 51 18.29 -29.14 6.01
N SER A 52 17.03 -29.56 5.94
CA SER A 52 16.59 -30.89 6.37
C SER A 52 15.49 -31.41 5.46
N THR A 53 15.18 -32.70 5.57
CA THR A 53 14.06 -33.34 4.90
C THR A 53 12.73 -33.11 5.61
N ALA A 54 12.75 -32.49 6.80
CA ALA A 54 11.54 -32.19 7.54
C ALA A 54 10.75 -31.07 6.84
N PRO A 55 9.42 -31.25 6.65
CA PRO A 55 8.59 -30.20 6.08
C PRO A 55 8.51 -28.99 7.01
N LEU A 56 8.28 -27.81 6.43
CA LEU A 56 8.03 -26.59 7.20
C LEU A 56 6.83 -26.79 8.13
N ALA A 57 6.94 -26.38 9.39
CA ALA A 57 5.82 -26.52 10.32
C ALA A 57 4.62 -25.66 9.88
N ALA A 58 3.41 -26.21 10.03
CA ALA A 58 2.16 -25.52 9.68
C ALA A 58 2.00 -24.18 10.42
N ASN A 59 2.61 -24.05 11.60
CA ASN A 59 2.65 -22.83 12.41
C ASN A 59 3.32 -21.66 11.67
N GLY A 60 4.35 -21.92 10.86
CA GLY A 60 4.99 -20.89 10.05
C GLY A 60 4.05 -20.33 8.98
N ILE A 61 3.31 -21.21 8.29
CA ILE A 61 2.31 -20.81 7.29
C ILE A 61 1.16 -20.03 7.95
N ALA A 62 0.68 -20.51 9.11
CA ALA A 62 -0.37 -19.83 9.87
C ALA A 62 0.07 -18.43 10.34
N ALA A 63 1.32 -18.27 10.80
CA ALA A 63 1.89 -16.97 11.19
C ALA A 63 2.01 -16.01 10.00
N MET A 64 2.36 -16.51 8.81
CA MET A 64 2.41 -15.69 7.59
C MET A 64 1.00 -15.22 7.19
N LEU A 65 0.04 -16.13 7.23
CA LEU A 65 -1.34 -15.82 6.88
C LEU A 65 -1.98 -14.83 7.86
N SER A 66 -1.73 -14.97 9.17
CA SER A 66 -2.24 -14.03 10.16
C SER A 66 -1.68 -12.62 9.98
N TRP A 67 -0.41 -12.50 9.58
CA TRP A 67 0.20 -11.20 9.32
C TRP A 67 -0.31 -10.55 8.03
N SER A 68 -0.74 -11.32 7.03
CA SER A 68 -1.21 -10.80 5.73
C SER A 68 -2.37 -9.79 5.85
N ALA A 69 -3.20 -9.89 6.89
CA ALA A 69 -4.27 -8.92 7.17
C ALA A 69 -3.73 -7.50 7.39
N THR A 70 -2.51 -7.38 7.92
CA THR A 70 -1.83 -6.10 8.16
C THR A 70 -1.62 -5.31 6.86
N ILE A 71 -1.39 -6.00 5.74
CA ILE A 71 -1.21 -5.35 4.42
C ILE A 71 -2.48 -4.60 4.02
N PHE A 72 -3.65 -5.22 4.19
CA PHE A 72 -4.94 -4.60 3.89
C PHE A 72 -5.26 -3.45 4.85
N ILE A 73 -5.04 -3.66 6.15
CA ILE A 73 -5.27 -2.62 7.17
C ILE A 73 -4.38 -1.41 6.89
N ALA A 74 -3.10 -1.62 6.63
CA ALA A 74 -2.14 -0.56 6.34
C ALA A 74 -2.51 0.19 5.05
N GLY A 75 -2.81 -0.52 3.97
CA GLY A 75 -3.23 0.09 2.70
C GLY A 75 -4.51 0.92 2.85
N LEU A 76 -5.48 0.44 3.63
CA LEU A 76 -6.72 1.16 3.89
C LEU A 76 -6.47 2.41 4.75
N LEU A 77 -5.70 2.30 5.82
CA LEU A 77 -5.37 3.43 6.69
C LEU A 77 -4.59 4.53 5.95
N LEU A 78 -3.63 4.13 5.11
CA LEU A 78 -2.84 5.07 4.30
C LEU A 78 -3.67 5.74 3.21
N SER A 79 -4.64 5.04 2.62
CA SER A 79 -5.53 5.60 1.59
C SER A 79 -6.70 6.39 2.17
N LEU A 80 -7.02 6.23 3.46
CA LEU A 80 -8.19 6.82 4.11
C LEU A 80 -8.32 8.34 3.90
N PRO A 81 -7.27 9.17 4.05
CA PRO A 81 -7.39 10.62 3.85
C PRO A 81 -7.76 10.97 2.40
N LEU A 82 -7.19 10.24 1.44
CA LEU A 82 -7.44 10.44 0.02
C LEU A 82 -8.86 10.00 -0.34
N VAL A 83 -9.28 8.82 0.13
CA VAL A 83 -10.65 8.32 -0.10
C VAL A 83 -11.69 9.27 0.49
N ALA A 84 -11.49 9.75 1.72
CA ALA A 84 -12.39 10.68 2.37
C ALA A 84 -12.49 12.02 1.60
N ALA A 85 -11.36 12.60 1.22
CA ALA A 85 -11.33 13.85 0.46
C ALA A 85 -12.00 13.72 -0.91
N LEU A 86 -11.72 12.63 -1.64
CA LEU A 86 -12.36 12.36 -2.93
C LEU A 86 -13.85 12.08 -2.78
N LEU A 87 -14.27 11.39 -1.71
CA LEU A 87 -15.69 11.18 -1.42
C LEU A 87 -16.41 12.52 -1.18
N ILE A 88 -15.82 13.39 -0.36
CA ILE A 88 -16.35 14.75 -0.11
C ILE A 88 -16.43 15.55 -1.42
N ALA A 89 -15.37 15.52 -2.23
CA ALA A 89 -15.36 16.21 -3.53
C ALA A 89 -16.46 15.68 -4.46
N ASN A 90 -16.66 14.36 -4.54
CA ASN A 90 -17.72 13.76 -5.34
C ASN A 90 -19.12 14.13 -4.83
N ILE A 91 -19.34 14.13 -3.51
CA ILE A 91 -20.61 14.56 -2.92
C ILE A 91 -20.87 16.04 -3.22
N ALA A 92 -19.86 16.90 -3.07
CA ALA A 92 -19.96 18.33 -3.36
C ALA A 92 -20.30 18.58 -4.84
N MET A 93 -19.66 17.86 -5.77
CA MET A 93 -19.98 17.91 -7.20
C MET A 93 -21.42 17.41 -7.48
N GLY A 94 -21.86 16.36 -6.79
CA GLY A 94 -23.23 15.86 -6.86
C GLY A 94 -24.27 16.91 -6.44
N VAL A 95 -24.02 17.63 -5.35
CA VAL A 95 -24.87 18.75 -4.91
C VAL A 95 -24.83 19.90 -5.92
N LEU A 96 -23.65 20.25 -6.45
CA LEU A 96 -23.49 21.32 -7.42
C LEU A 96 -24.29 21.08 -8.71
N THR A 97 -24.35 19.82 -9.14
CA THR A 97 -25.19 19.38 -10.27
C THR A 97 -26.65 19.77 -10.09
N ARG A 98 -27.17 19.65 -8.87
CA ARG A 98 -28.57 19.98 -8.56
C ARG A 98 -28.82 21.48 -8.51
N VAL A 99 -27.82 22.26 -8.08
CA VAL A 99 -27.93 23.72 -7.92
C VAL A 99 -27.69 24.47 -9.24
N ALA A 100 -26.79 23.96 -10.08
CA ALA A 100 -26.39 24.59 -11.35
C ALA A 100 -26.29 23.54 -12.48
N PRO A 101 -27.43 23.04 -12.99
CA PRO A 101 -27.47 21.95 -13.98
C PRO A 101 -26.86 22.31 -15.35
N GLN A 102 -26.68 23.60 -15.60
CA GLN A 102 -26.06 24.16 -16.81
C GLN A 102 -24.53 24.14 -16.79
N LEU A 103 -23.90 23.77 -15.65
CA LEU A 103 -22.45 23.57 -15.59
C LEU A 103 -22.06 22.22 -16.20
N ASN A 104 -21.06 22.24 -17.08
CA ASN A 104 -20.44 21.01 -17.57
C ASN A 104 -19.57 20.38 -16.46
N LEU A 105 -20.14 19.40 -15.75
CA LEU A 105 -19.47 18.69 -14.66
C LEU A 105 -18.22 17.95 -15.09
N PHE A 106 -18.12 17.51 -16.35
CA PHE A 106 -16.89 16.90 -16.83
C PHE A 106 -15.76 17.94 -16.93
N ALA A 107 -16.10 19.18 -17.29
CA ALA A 107 -15.13 20.28 -17.37
C ALA A 107 -14.65 20.75 -15.99
N ILE A 108 -15.49 20.66 -14.95
CA ILE A 108 -15.17 21.19 -13.60
C ILE A 108 -14.73 20.07 -12.64
N GLY A 109 -15.42 18.93 -12.65
CA GLY A 109 -15.20 17.85 -11.70
C GLY A 109 -13.82 17.20 -11.84
N PHE A 110 -13.31 17.09 -13.07
CA PHE A 110 -11.98 16.52 -13.28
C PHE A 110 -10.86 17.41 -12.69
N PRO A 111 -10.77 18.71 -13.01
CA PRO A 111 -9.81 19.61 -12.35
C PRO A 111 -9.94 19.64 -10.83
N VAL A 112 -11.17 19.67 -10.29
CA VAL A 112 -11.41 19.72 -8.83
C VAL A 112 -10.93 18.45 -8.13
N THR A 113 -11.30 17.28 -8.65
CA THR A 113 -10.89 16.00 -8.05
C THR A 113 -9.39 15.76 -8.17
N LEU A 114 -8.78 16.21 -9.28
CA LEU A 114 -7.34 16.15 -9.48
C LEU A 114 -6.60 17.06 -8.48
N ALA A 115 -7.02 18.32 -8.35
CA ALA A 115 -6.44 19.27 -7.42
C ALA A 115 -6.56 18.80 -5.96
N ALA A 116 -7.74 18.28 -5.58
CA ALA A 116 -7.97 17.69 -4.27
C ALA A 116 -7.05 16.48 -4.02
N GLY A 117 -6.92 15.58 -5.00
CA GLY A 117 -6.03 14.42 -4.90
C GLY A 117 -4.57 14.80 -4.68
N PHE A 118 -4.05 15.75 -5.47
CA PHE A 118 -2.68 16.23 -5.29
C PHE A 118 -2.46 16.96 -3.97
N MET A 119 -3.43 17.77 -3.53
CA MET A 119 -3.36 18.47 -2.25
C MET A 119 -3.27 17.46 -1.09
N VAL A 120 -4.08 16.40 -1.12
CA VAL A 120 -4.04 15.37 -0.08
C VAL A 120 -2.74 14.59 -0.11
N ILE A 121 -2.22 14.24 -1.29
CA ILE A 121 -0.91 13.56 -1.41
C ILE A 121 0.19 14.44 -0.80
N LEU A 122 0.20 15.74 -1.12
CA LEU A 122 1.19 16.68 -0.60
C LEU A 122 1.17 16.76 0.94
N VAL A 123 -0.03 16.84 1.52
CA VAL A 123 -0.21 16.89 2.98
C VAL A 123 0.10 15.55 3.65
N SER A 124 -0.13 14.44 2.96
CA SER A 124 0.09 13.09 3.49
C SER A 124 1.54 12.61 3.40
N LEU A 125 2.37 13.24 2.54
CA LEU A 125 3.74 12.84 2.28
C LEU A 125 4.61 12.68 3.55
N PRO A 126 4.60 13.64 4.51
CA PRO A 126 5.39 13.52 5.73
C PRO A 126 4.97 12.33 6.61
N TYR A 127 3.66 12.04 6.65
CA TYR A 127 3.12 10.91 7.40
C TYR A 127 3.44 9.57 6.74
N PHE A 128 3.58 9.56 5.41
CA PHE A 128 3.89 8.36 4.65
C PHE A 128 5.27 7.79 5.04
N GLY A 129 6.27 8.65 5.24
CA GLY A 129 7.62 8.22 5.66
C GLY A 129 7.60 7.44 6.98
N ALA A 130 7.06 8.05 8.04
CA ALA A 130 6.96 7.41 9.36
C ALA A 130 6.08 6.14 9.34
N ALA A 131 5.02 6.14 8.54
CA ALA A 131 4.17 4.96 8.39
C ALA A 131 4.88 3.80 7.67
N MET A 132 5.66 4.10 6.63
CA MET A 132 6.46 3.09 5.92
C MET A 132 7.55 2.51 6.82
N GLU A 133 8.27 3.34 7.58
CA GLU A 133 9.29 2.88 8.53
C GLU A 133 8.70 1.86 9.51
N LYS A 134 7.57 2.21 10.14
CA LYS A 134 6.86 1.32 11.05
C LYS A 134 6.40 0.02 10.36
N LEU A 135 5.93 0.09 9.11
CA LEU A 135 5.49 -1.09 8.36
C LEU A 135 6.65 -2.01 8.00
N PHE A 136 7.81 -1.45 7.64
CA PHE A 136 9.00 -2.23 7.39
C PHE A 136 9.48 -2.92 8.65
N ASP A 137 9.57 -2.23 9.79
CA ASP A 137 9.94 -2.85 11.06
C ASP A 137 9.00 -4.00 11.44
N GLN A 138 7.68 -3.79 11.30
CA GLN A 138 6.69 -4.83 11.53
C GLN A 138 6.83 -6.01 10.55
N GLY A 139 7.18 -5.75 9.29
CA GLY A 139 7.44 -6.77 8.27
C GLY A 139 8.69 -7.59 8.58
N PHE A 140 9.79 -6.95 8.99
CA PHE A 140 11.02 -7.64 9.40
C PHE A 140 10.77 -8.49 10.65
N ALA A 141 10.04 -7.98 11.64
CA ALA A 141 9.64 -8.74 12.82
C ALA A 141 8.74 -9.93 12.45
N ALA A 142 7.81 -9.75 11.51
CA ALA A 142 6.95 -10.83 11.03
C ALA A 142 7.74 -11.94 10.32
N MET A 143 8.73 -11.59 9.51
CA MET A 143 9.62 -12.59 8.90
C MET A 143 10.35 -13.42 9.96
N ALA A 144 10.87 -12.78 11.02
CA ALA A 144 11.49 -13.50 12.13
C ALA A 144 10.52 -14.44 12.86
N MET A 145 9.28 -14.01 13.08
CA MET A 145 8.23 -14.85 13.69
C MET A 145 7.88 -16.05 12.80
N VAL A 146 7.71 -15.83 11.50
CA VAL A 146 7.39 -16.90 10.53
C VAL A 146 8.52 -17.92 10.48
N MET A 147 9.78 -17.49 10.44
CA MET A 147 10.93 -18.41 10.44
C MET A 147 10.98 -19.27 11.71
N ARG A 148 10.78 -18.67 12.89
CA ARG A 148 10.78 -19.40 14.16
C ARG A 148 9.60 -20.36 14.28
N ALA A 149 8.40 -19.93 13.89
CA ALA A 149 7.21 -20.77 13.89
C ALA A 149 7.31 -21.91 12.87
N GLY A 150 7.98 -21.69 11.73
CA GLY A 150 8.25 -22.70 10.72
C GLY A 150 9.28 -23.76 11.14
N ALA A 151 10.18 -23.42 12.06
CA ALA A 151 11.22 -24.31 12.58
C ALA A 151 10.72 -25.34 13.61
N GLY A 152 9.43 -25.31 13.95
CA GLY A 152 8.83 -26.26 14.89
C GLY A 152 9.02 -25.88 16.36
N GLY A 153 9.08 -24.58 16.67
CA GLY A 153 8.85 -24.09 18.03
C GLY A 153 7.46 -24.46 18.55
#